data_AF-A0A7X6M3H8-F1
#
_entry.id   AF-A0A7X6M3H8-F1
#
_cell.length_a   1.000
_cell.length_b   1.000
_cell.length_c   1.000
_cell.angle_alpha   90.00
_cell.angle_beta   90.00
_cell.angle_gamma   90.00
#
_symmetry.space_group_name_H-M   'P 1'
#
loop_
_entity.id
_entity.type
_entity.pdbx_description
1 polymer ?
#
loop_
_entity_poly.entity_id
_entity_poly.type
_entity_poly.pdbx_seq_one_letter_code
_entity_poly.pdbx_strand_id
1 'polypeptide(L)'
;MRAREVKIGHTYVVLVPQRLPAARYPDREVPGTSMWVAGLLTGARFRFTVTGIDYDTAPVIVEGLRLIERAHTDVELTDDQATALGLLPGQGYHVVGLVLDRRGHPARLPCLETIRVPIRWVYAADDPRLRRRTHRDADLWPYM
;
A
#
# COMPACT_ATOMS: atom_id res chain seq x y z
N MET A 1 2.73 11.57 -15.55
CA MET A 1 1.45 11.60 -16.30
C MET A 1 0.61 12.79 -15.87
N ARG A 2 -0.43 13.15 -16.64
CA ARG A 2 -1.46 14.12 -16.25
C ARG A 2 -2.67 13.41 -15.62
N ALA A 3 -3.44 14.15 -14.81
CA ALA A 3 -4.66 13.65 -14.15
C ALA A 3 -5.68 13.01 -15.08
N ARG A 4 -5.93 13.64 -16.23
CA ARG A 4 -6.83 13.12 -17.26
C ARG A 4 -6.38 11.80 -17.92
N GLU A 5 -5.12 11.39 -17.74
CA GLU A 5 -4.56 10.17 -18.35
C GLU A 5 -4.65 8.96 -17.40
N VAL A 6 -4.90 9.22 -16.10
CA VAL A 6 -5.12 8.17 -15.10
C VAL A 6 -6.59 7.75 -15.15
N LYS A 7 -6.84 6.44 -15.16
CA LYS A 7 -8.18 5.86 -15.15
C LYS A 7 -8.36 4.96 -13.93
N ILE A 8 -9.54 5.05 -13.31
CA ILE A 8 -9.96 4.11 -12.26
C ILE A 8 -10.02 2.69 -12.85
N GLY A 9 -9.67 1.69 -12.04
CA GLY A 9 -9.61 0.29 -12.41
C GLY A 9 -8.37 -0.11 -13.21
N HIS A 10 -7.48 0.83 -13.56
CA HIS A 10 -6.25 0.54 -14.27
C HIS A 10 -5.05 0.48 -13.32
N THR A 11 -4.11 -0.42 -13.64
CA THR A 11 -2.86 -0.57 -12.89
C THR A 11 -1.77 0.31 -13.48
N TYR A 12 -1.08 1.05 -12.60
CA TYR A 12 0.03 1.93 -12.95
C TYR A 12 1.24 1.62 -12.07
N VAL A 13 2.38 2.21 -12.42
CA VAL A 13 3.62 2.15 -11.62
C VAL A 13 3.77 3.47 -10.86
N VAL A 14 3.98 3.36 -9.55
CA VAL A 14 4.32 4.50 -8.69
C VAL A 14 5.83 4.51 -8.47
N LEU A 15 6.45 5.67 -8.63
CA LEU A 15 7.83 5.93 -8.21
C LEU A 15 7.83 6.93 -7.07
N VAL A 16 8.09 6.45 -5.86
CA VAL A 16 8.19 7.32 -4.68
C VAL A 16 9.55 8.00 -4.67
N PRO A 17 9.62 9.34 -4.60
CA PRO A 17 10.90 10.04 -4.57
C PRO A 17 11.79 9.58 -3.41
N GLN A 18 13.11 9.58 -3.63
CA GLN A 18 14.08 9.29 -2.57
C GLN A 18 14.06 10.30 -1.41
N ARG A 19 13.58 11.51 -1.67
CA ARG A 19 13.42 12.57 -0.66
C ARG A 19 12.08 13.25 -0.85
N LEU A 20 11.41 13.56 0.26
CA LEU A 20 10.16 14.31 0.30
C LEU A 20 10.43 15.67 0.98
N PRO A 21 10.76 16.75 0.26
CA PRO A 21 11.03 18.05 0.88
C PRO A 21 9.79 18.67 1.54
N ALA A 22 9.95 19.25 2.74
CA ALA A 22 8.86 19.75 3.58
C ALA A 22 8.07 20.86 2.88
N ALA A 23 8.77 21.73 2.15
CA ALA A 23 8.16 22.79 1.35
C ALA A 23 7.16 22.28 0.29
N ARG A 24 7.25 21.01 -0.10
CA ARG A 24 6.35 20.36 -1.08
C ARG A 24 5.42 19.33 -0.43
N TYR A 25 5.78 18.82 0.74
CA TYR A 25 5.07 17.79 1.49
C TYR A 25 5.09 18.14 2.98
N PRO A 26 4.30 19.15 3.40
CA PRO A 26 4.35 19.64 4.77
C PRO A 26 3.94 18.55 5.78
N ASP A 27 2.98 17.71 5.40
CA ASP A 27 2.39 16.71 6.29
C ASP A 27 3.18 15.40 6.36
N ARG A 28 4.35 15.32 5.70
CA ARG A 28 5.16 14.08 5.61
C ARG A 28 5.60 13.53 6.97
N GLU A 29 5.61 14.37 8.02
CA GLU A 29 6.02 14.00 9.37
C GLU A 29 4.83 13.76 10.30
N VAL A 30 3.60 14.02 9.84
CA VAL A 30 2.38 13.84 10.64
C VAL A 30 1.93 12.38 10.54
N PRO A 31 1.99 11.59 11.62
CA PRO A 31 1.64 10.17 11.59
C PRO A 31 0.21 9.94 11.08
N GLY A 32 0.03 8.88 10.30
CA GLY A 32 -1.26 8.51 9.72
C GLY A 32 -1.67 9.29 8.46
N THR A 33 -0.96 10.36 8.08
CA THR A 33 -1.22 11.04 6.81
C THR A 33 -0.68 10.23 5.62
N SER A 34 -1.24 10.44 4.44
CA SER A 34 -0.80 9.76 3.23
C SER A 34 0.67 10.02 2.88
N MET A 35 1.18 11.23 3.18
CA MET A 35 2.58 11.57 2.92
C MET A 35 3.52 10.92 3.93
N TRP A 36 3.08 10.74 5.17
CA TRP A 36 3.84 9.97 6.17
C TRP A 36 3.97 8.50 5.76
N VAL A 37 2.86 7.86 5.35
CA VAL A 37 2.87 6.49 4.83
C VAL A 37 3.78 6.38 3.60
N ALA A 38 3.66 7.31 2.65
CA ALA A 38 4.55 7.34 1.48
C ALA A 38 6.02 7.56 1.85
N GLY A 39 6.33 8.24 2.95
CA GLY A 39 7.68 8.42 3.48
C GLY A 39 8.38 7.09 3.79
N LEU A 40 7.62 6.10 4.29
CA LEU A 40 8.11 4.74 4.55
C LEU A 40 8.50 3.98 3.26
N LEU A 41 8.05 4.48 2.10
CA LEU A 41 8.29 3.92 0.79
C LEU A 41 9.23 4.79 -0.06
N THR A 42 9.95 5.75 0.53
CA THR A 42 10.88 6.60 -0.21
C THR A 42 11.89 5.79 -1.04
N GLY A 43 12.06 6.18 -2.31
CA GLY A 43 12.93 5.47 -3.26
C GLY A 43 12.37 4.13 -3.78
N ALA A 44 11.15 3.75 -3.40
CA ALA A 44 10.51 2.53 -3.88
C ALA A 44 9.77 2.74 -5.22
N ARG A 45 9.62 1.65 -5.96
CA ARG A 45 8.66 1.50 -7.05
C ARG A 45 7.70 0.36 -6.72
N PHE A 46 6.44 0.50 -7.07
CA PHE A 46 5.44 -0.56 -6.92
C PHE A 46 4.29 -0.37 -7.92
N ARG A 47 3.54 -1.44 -8.18
CA ARG A 47 2.30 -1.38 -8.94
C ARG A 47 1.13 -1.10 -8.01
N PHE A 48 0.19 -0.31 -8.49
CA PHE A 48 -1.09 -0.12 -7.81
C PHE A 48 -2.23 0.06 -8.80
N THR A 49 -3.41 -0.39 -8.42
CA THR A 49 -4.64 -0.24 -9.20
C THR A 49 -5.42 0.95 -8.66
N VAL A 50 -5.71 1.92 -9.53
CA VAL A 50 -6.36 3.17 -9.13
C VAL A 50 -7.81 2.92 -8.76
N THR A 51 -8.19 3.41 -7.58
CA THR A 51 -9.57 3.35 -7.05
C THR A 51 -10.22 4.72 -7.00
N GLY A 52 -9.44 5.80 -6.93
CA GLY A 52 -9.96 7.16 -6.87
C GLY A 52 -8.94 8.20 -7.33
N ILE A 53 -9.45 9.36 -7.77
CA ILE A 53 -8.64 10.53 -8.12
C ILE A 53 -9.27 11.73 -7.43
N ASP A 54 -8.49 12.41 -6.59
CA ASP A 54 -8.88 13.59 -5.84
C ASP A 54 -8.34 14.82 -6.56
N TYR A 55 -9.24 15.53 -7.24
CA TYR A 55 -8.93 16.74 -8.01
C TYR A 55 -8.96 18.03 -7.16
N ASP A 56 -9.45 17.96 -5.92
CA ASP A 56 -9.61 19.12 -5.03
C ASP A 56 -8.32 19.43 -4.25
N THR A 57 -7.30 18.57 -4.42
CA THR A 57 -5.97 18.71 -3.83
C THR A 57 -4.96 19.29 -4.82
N ALA A 58 -4.04 20.11 -4.30
CA ALA A 58 -2.89 20.61 -5.04
C ALA A 58 -1.59 20.15 -4.36
N PRO A 59 -0.89 19.13 -4.90
CA PRO A 59 -1.13 18.43 -6.18
C PRO A 59 -2.31 17.46 -6.14
N VAL A 60 -2.87 17.15 -7.32
CA VAL A 60 -3.85 16.06 -7.49
C VAL A 60 -3.31 14.77 -6.89
N ILE A 61 -4.13 14.15 -6.05
CA ILE A 61 -3.84 12.88 -5.38
C ILE A 61 -4.56 11.74 -6.09
N VAL A 62 -3.89 10.61 -6.22
CA VAL A 62 -4.45 9.37 -6.74
C VAL A 62 -4.47 8.36 -5.61
N GLU A 63 -5.62 7.76 -5.39
CA GLU A 63 -5.82 6.64 -4.48
C GLU A 63 -5.78 5.33 -5.26
N GLY A 64 -5.14 4.31 -4.70
CA GLY A 64 -5.20 2.99 -5.27
C GLY A 64 -4.80 1.89 -4.30
N LEU A 65 -5.04 0.67 -4.76
CA LEU A 65 -4.74 -0.56 -4.05
C LEU A 65 -3.40 -1.11 -4.53
N ARG A 66 -2.48 -1.30 -3.60
CA ARG A 66 -1.22 -1.99 -3.82
C ARG A 66 -1.34 -3.41 -3.25
N LEU A 67 -0.96 -4.40 -4.05
CA LEU A 67 -0.80 -5.77 -3.56
C LEU A 67 0.56 -5.89 -2.88
N ILE A 68 0.56 -6.40 -1.66
CA ILE A 68 1.76 -6.65 -0.87
C ILE A 68 1.71 -8.04 -0.26
N GLU A 69 2.86 -8.52 0.20
CA GLU A 69 2.91 -9.72 1.04
C GLU A 69 3.19 -9.32 2.49
N ARG A 70 2.40 -9.86 3.42
CA ARG A 70 2.61 -9.70 4.86
C ARG A 70 2.68 -11.08 5.52
N ALA A 71 3.51 -11.19 6.55
CA ALA A 71 3.56 -12.38 7.41
C ALA A 71 2.57 -12.27 8.59
N HIS A 72 1.95 -11.11 8.74
CA HIS A 72 1.01 -10.78 9.80
C HIS A 72 -0.41 -10.72 9.24
N THR A 73 -1.36 -11.25 10.00
CA THR A 73 -2.78 -11.30 9.63
C THR A 73 -3.62 -10.70 10.75
N ASP A 74 -4.74 -10.11 10.33
CA ASP A 74 -5.84 -9.69 11.18
C ASP A 74 -7.07 -10.44 10.65
N VAL A 75 -7.63 -11.31 11.48
CA VAL A 75 -8.76 -12.16 11.13
C VAL A 75 -9.88 -11.88 12.11
N GLU A 76 -11.00 -11.40 11.59
CA GLU A 76 -12.26 -11.33 12.34
C GLU A 76 -12.78 -12.74 12.58
N LEU A 77 -13.07 -13.05 13.83
CA LEU A 77 -13.70 -14.31 14.21
C LEU A 77 -15.19 -14.24 13.97
N THR A 78 -15.73 -15.27 13.32
CA THR A 78 -17.17 -15.52 13.30
C THR A 78 -17.68 -15.85 14.72
N ASP A 79 -18.98 -15.65 14.95
CA ASP A 79 -19.60 -16.00 16.24
C ASP A 79 -19.42 -17.49 16.61
N ASP A 80 -19.44 -18.38 15.61
CA ASP A 80 -19.19 -19.81 15.81
C ASP A 80 -17.75 -20.08 16.27
N GLN A 81 -16.77 -19.41 15.64
CA GLN A 81 -15.35 -19.52 16.03
C GLN A 81 -15.11 -18.92 17.42
N ALA A 82 -15.74 -17.79 17.74
CA ALA A 82 -15.68 -17.17 19.05
C ALA A 82 -16.23 -18.13 20.12
N THR A 83 -17.40 -18.73 19.87
CA THR A 83 -18.03 -19.71 20.77
C THR A 83 -17.15 -20.95 20.96
N ALA A 84 -16.55 -21.48 19.89
CA ALA A 84 -15.64 -22.62 19.95
C ALA A 84 -14.37 -22.34 20.77
N LEU A 85 -13.95 -21.08 20.87
CA LEU A 85 -12.85 -20.62 21.72
C LEU A 85 -13.29 -20.27 23.15
N GLY A 86 -14.58 -20.43 23.49
CA GLY A 86 -15.13 -20.09 24.80
C GLY A 86 -15.36 -18.59 25.00
N LEU A 87 -15.40 -17.81 23.93
CA LEU A 87 -15.69 -16.38 23.94
C LEU A 87 -17.19 -16.12 23.73
N LEU A 88 -17.66 -14.94 24.14
CA LEU A 88 -19.06 -14.55 23.99
C LEU A 88 -19.38 -14.14 22.54
N PRO A 89 -20.37 -14.74 21.86
CA PRO A 89 -20.73 -14.34 20.50
C PRO A 89 -21.28 -12.89 20.46
N GLY A 90 -21.20 -12.26 19.28
CA GLY A 90 -21.70 -10.91 19.03
C GLY A 90 -20.77 -9.77 19.48
N GLN A 91 -19.53 -10.07 19.90
CA GLN A 91 -18.56 -9.06 20.35
C GLN A 91 -17.58 -8.59 19.26
N GLY A 92 -17.53 -9.25 18.09
CA GLY A 92 -16.66 -8.86 16.99
C GLY A 92 -15.17 -8.98 17.32
N TYR A 93 -14.71 -10.19 17.67
CA TYR A 93 -13.31 -10.42 18.04
C TYR A 93 -12.39 -10.46 16.83
N HIS A 94 -11.17 -9.93 17.00
CA HIS A 94 -10.10 -10.00 16.01
C HIS A 94 -8.89 -10.75 16.55
N VAL A 95 -8.32 -11.64 15.73
CA VAL A 95 -7.04 -12.30 16.00
C VAL A 95 -5.95 -11.67 15.16
N VAL A 96 -4.93 -11.15 15.84
CA VAL A 96 -3.85 -10.38 15.26
C VAL A 96 -2.54 -11.12 15.53
N GLY A 97 -1.89 -11.66 14.49
CA GLY A 97 -0.74 -12.56 14.69
C GLY A 97 0.02 -12.99 13.45
N LEU A 98 1.01 -13.88 13.61
CA LEU A 98 1.74 -14.50 12.51
C LEU A 98 1.07 -15.79 12.10
N VAL A 99 0.95 -16.03 10.79
CA VAL A 99 0.58 -17.35 10.28
C VAL A 99 1.85 -18.17 10.12
N LEU A 100 1.92 -19.34 10.74
CA LEU A 100 3.06 -20.24 10.65
C LEU A 100 2.69 -21.50 9.86
N ASP A 101 3.62 -22.01 9.05
CA ASP A 101 3.50 -23.32 8.42
C ASP A 101 3.68 -24.45 9.46
N ARG A 102 3.51 -25.70 9.03
CA ARG A 102 3.68 -26.89 9.91
C ARG A 102 5.09 -27.06 10.48
N ARG A 103 6.08 -26.34 9.94
CA ARG A 103 7.48 -26.36 10.39
C ARG A 103 7.81 -25.16 11.30
N GLY A 104 6.83 -24.29 11.56
CA GLY A 104 6.99 -23.09 12.39
C GLY A 104 7.52 -21.87 11.63
N HIS A 105 7.60 -21.91 10.29
CA HIS A 105 8.05 -20.76 9.51
C HIS A 105 6.89 -19.80 9.21
N PRO A 106 7.12 -18.47 9.25
CA PRO A 106 6.09 -17.52 8.85
C PRO A 106 5.65 -17.71 7.39
N ALA A 107 4.36 -17.95 7.20
CA ALA A 107 3.70 -17.94 5.91
C ALA A 107 3.52 -16.50 5.42
N ARG A 108 3.73 -16.29 4.12
CA ARG A 108 3.48 -15.00 3.46
C ARG A 108 2.10 -15.04 2.83
N LEU A 109 1.27 -14.05 3.17
CA LEU A 109 -0.08 -13.94 2.65
C LEU A 109 -0.21 -12.68 1.79
N PRO A 110 -0.90 -12.75 0.64
CA PRO A 110 -1.24 -11.58 -0.13
C PRO A 110 -2.19 -10.68 0.68
N CYS A 111 -1.92 -9.39 0.66
CA CYS A 111 -2.69 -8.36 1.34
C CYS A 111 -2.83 -7.14 0.43
N LEU A 112 -3.97 -6.45 0.52
CA LEU A 112 -4.20 -5.20 -0.19
C LEU A 112 -4.00 -4.04 0.78
N GLU A 113 -3.21 -3.07 0.35
CA GLU A 113 -2.99 -1.82 1.07
C GLU A 113 -3.48 -0.65 0.21
N THR A 114 -4.37 0.16 0.78
CA THR A 114 -4.77 1.43 0.16
C THR A 114 -3.67 2.46 0.38
N ILE A 115 -3.26 3.13 -0.69
CA ILE A 115 -2.28 4.22 -0.62
C ILE A 115 -2.74 5.40 -1.47
N ARG A 116 -2.44 6.61 -0.99
CA ARG A 116 -2.68 7.87 -1.67
C ARG A 116 -1.36 8.52 -2.03
N VAL A 117 -1.16 8.82 -3.31
CA VAL A 117 0.09 9.39 -3.83
C VAL A 117 -0.17 10.56 -4.78
N PRO A 118 0.73 11.56 -4.84
CA PRO A 118 0.66 12.60 -5.85
C PRO A 118 0.77 12.03 -7.25
N ILE A 119 -0.07 12.53 -8.17
CA ILE A 119 -0.10 12.01 -9.53
C ILE A 119 1.22 12.10 -10.29
N ARG A 120 2.07 13.06 -9.93
CA ARG A 120 3.42 13.21 -10.50
C ARG A 120 4.33 11.99 -10.26
N TRP A 121 3.95 11.11 -9.34
CA TRP A 121 4.66 9.86 -9.06
C TRP A 121 4.11 8.68 -9.87
N VAL A 122 3.00 8.86 -10.58
CA VAL A 122 2.31 7.82 -11.33
C VAL A 122 2.78 7.80 -12.80
N TYR A 123 3.12 6.62 -13.27
CA TYR A 123 3.61 6.32 -14.61
C TYR A 123 2.82 5.15 -15.22
N ALA A 124 2.66 5.18 -16.54
CA ALA A 124 2.12 4.05 -17.27
C ALA A 124 3.07 2.85 -17.13
N ALA A 125 2.54 1.63 -17.08
CA ALA A 125 3.35 0.43 -16.84
C ALA A 125 4.41 0.20 -17.93
N ASP A 126 4.19 0.73 -19.12
CA ASP A 126 5.07 0.68 -20.30
C ASP A 126 5.93 1.94 -20.48
N ASP A 127 5.87 2.93 -19.57
CA ASP A 127 6.64 4.18 -19.72
C ASP A 127 8.16 3.87 -19.83
N PRO A 128 8.82 4.24 -20.95
CA PRO A 128 10.24 3.95 -21.18
C PRO A 128 11.17 4.49 -20.10
N ARG A 129 10.77 5.54 -19.37
CA ARG A 129 11.54 6.12 -18.27
C ARG A 129 11.74 5.13 -17.14
N LEU A 130 10.82 4.18 -16.95
CA LEU A 130 10.91 3.16 -15.90
C LEU A 130 12.17 2.29 -16.05
N ARG A 131 12.67 2.08 -17.27
CA ARG A 131 13.87 1.28 -17.54
C ARG A 131 15.16 1.90 -17.03
N ARG A 132 15.19 3.23 -16.82
CA ARG A 132 16.38 3.99 -16.41
C ARG A 132 16.38 4.36 -14.92
N ARG A 133 15.32 4.01 -14.19
CA ARG A 133 15.11 4.46 -12.80
C ARG A 133 15.58 3.37 -11.84
N THR A 134 16.40 3.78 -10.87
CA THR A 134 17.02 2.91 -9.85
C THR A 134 16.16 2.73 -8.60
N HIS A 135 14.83 2.88 -8.71
CA HIS A 135 13.95 2.71 -7.55
C HIS A 135 13.91 1.24 -7.14
N ARG A 136 13.95 0.98 -5.84
CA ARG A 136 13.86 -0.36 -5.27
C ARG A 136 12.47 -0.92 -5.55
N ASP A 137 12.39 -2.09 -6.16
CA ASP A 137 11.11 -2.75 -6.36
C ASP A 137 10.54 -3.19 -5.01
N ALA A 138 9.35 -2.68 -4.68
CA ALA A 138 8.65 -3.01 -3.46
C ALA A 138 7.49 -4.00 -3.71
N ASP A 139 7.26 -4.40 -4.96
CA ASP A 139 6.44 -5.58 -5.28
C ASP A 139 7.27 -6.87 -5.14
N LEU A 140 8.59 -6.78 -5.31
CA LEU A 140 9.52 -7.91 -5.18
C LEU A 140 10.14 -7.92 -3.77
N TRP A 141 9.62 -8.80 -2.91
CA TRP A 141 10.25 -9.16 -1.63
C TRP A 141 11.24 -10.34 -1.83
N PRO A 142 12.32 -10.50 -1.04
CA PRO A 142 12.78 -9.67 0.08
C PRO A 142 13.63 -8.50 -0.36
N TYR A 143 13.67 -7.46 0.46
CA TYR A 143 14.79 -6.53 0.43
C TYR A 143 16.08 -7.34 0.63
N MET A 144 16.81 -7.58 -0.46
CA MET A 144 18.24 -7.90 -0.41
C MET A 144 19.03 -6.61 -0.54
#